data_AF-A0A9D4Y152-F1
#
_entry.id   AF-A0A9D4Y152-F1
#
_cell.length_a   1.000
_cell.length_b   1.000
_cell.length_c   1.000
_cell.angle_alpha   90.00
_cell.angle_beta   90.00
_cell.angle_gamma   90.00
#
_symmetry.space_group_name_H-M   'P 1'
#
loop_
_entity.id
_entity.type
_entity.pdbx_description
1 polymer ?
#
loop_
_entity_poly.entity_id
_entity_poly.type
_entity_poly.pdbx_seq_one_letter_code
_entity_poly.pdbx_strand_id
1 'polypeptide(L)'
;MATEEVLEFLGRVPLLQRLPPSSLQNLSQLVIVKNYEAGEYVVREGEPGEGLYFISEGDAEVIRPGIADDEKDLDFHLKKYDYFGSGLSNAVHHADVVALTKLSCVVLPREHSAVLQATPIGSAEKSMETCSLVEHILHLEPIEVDIFQGITPSYAPKYGSVFGGQLVGQALAAASKSVDRLKVAHSLHSYFLLAGDFNLPIQYKVKRLRDGRTFATRKVDAIQKEKVIFTLLASFQKEELGFKHQEVSMPSVPTPDELLSMEELREQRLTDPRLPMTFRNKIASAEFAPWPIEIRFCEPRPATNQTKTPPSLRFWFRSKGKLSDDQALHRYYISLKVLS
;
A
#
# COMPACT_ATOMS: atom_id res chain seq x y z
N MET A 1 -1.54 -0.37 29.24
CA MET A 1 -0.83 0.21 28.08
C MET A 1 -1.65 1.35 27.54
N ALA A 2 -1.00 2.42 27.08
CA ALA A 2 -1.67 3.47 26.33
C ALA A 2 -2.04 2.97 24.92
N THR A 3 -3.13 3.49 24.33
CA THR A 3 -3.59 3.10 22.98
C THR A 3 -2.48 3.21 21.92
N GLU A 4 -1.58 4.18 22.08
CA GLU A 4 -0.45 4.39 21.18
C GLU A 4 0.62 3.28 21.28
N GLU A 5 0.88 2.76 22.48
CA GLU A 5 1.80 1.62 22.71
C GLU A 5 1.22 0.33 22.11
N VAL A 6 -0.08 0.13 22.24
CA VAL A 6 -0.80 -1.02 21.67
C VAL A 6 -0.74 -0.96 20.14
N LEU A 7 -0.94 0.21 19.54
CA LEU A 7 -0.83 0.40 18.10
C LEU A 7 0.60 0.11 17.59
N GLU A 8 1.62 0.62 18.28
CA GLU A 8 3.02 0.32 17.95
C GLU A 8 3.33 -1.17 18.06
N PHE A 9 2.81 -1.86 19.09
CA PHE A 9 2.96 -3.30 19.25
C PHE A 9 2.27 -4.08 18.12
N LEU A 10 0.98 -3.82 17.86
CA LEU A 10 0.20 -4.51 16.81
C LEU A 10 0.81 -4.31 15.42
N GLY A 11 1.42 -3.15 15.15
CA GLY A 11 2.15 -2.86 13.91
C GLY A 11 3.37 -3.77 13.67
N ARG A 12 3.95 -4.34 14.73
CA ARG A 12 5.11 -5.25 14.65
C ARG A 12 4.73 -6.72 14.58
N VAL A 13 3.50 -7.10 14.94
CA VAL A 13 3.02 -8.49 14.88
C VAL A 13 2.96 -8.98 13.42
N PRO A 14 3.70 -10.03 13.03
CA PRO A 14 3.79 -10.49 11.64
C PRO A 14 2.45 -10.79 10.98
N LEU A 15 1.49 -11.38 11.71
CA LEU A 15 0.15 -11.69 11.21
C LEU A 15 -0.63 -10.44 10.78
N LEU A 16 -0.47 -9.34 11.54
CA LEU A 16 -1.21 -8.11 11.33
C LEU A 16 -0.52 -7.18 10.34
N GLN A 17 0.72 -7.48 9.94
CA GLN A 17 1.49 -6.74 8.93
C GLN A 17 0.89 -6.77 7.51
N ARG A 18 -0.28 -7.40 7.31
CA ARG A 18 -1.04 -7.39 6.05
C ARG A 18 -2.28 -6.49 6.07
N LEU A 19 -2.72 -6.03 7.24
CA LEU A 19 -3.97 -5.26 7.37
C LEU A 19 -3.78 -3.77 7.01
N PRO A 20 -4.77 -3.07 6.43
CA PRO A 20 -4.72 -1.63 6.22
C PRO A 20 -4.50 -0.82 7.52
N PRO A 21 -3.96 0.41 7.47
CA PRO A 21 -3.73 1.24 8.66
C PRO A 21 -5.01 1.55 9.44
N SER A 22 -6.11 1.82 8.74
CA SER A 22 -7.43 2.03 9.36
C SER A 22 -7.92 0.80 10.11
N SER A 23 -7.66 -0.40 9.60
CA SER A 23 -7.99 -1.65 10.27
C SER A 23 -7.14 -1.87 11.53
N LEU A 24 -5.84 -1.54 11.50
CA LEU A 24 -4.98 -1.60 12.69
C LEU A 24 -5.38 -0.58 13.76
N GLN A 25 -5.74 0.63 13.35
CA GLN A 25 -6.22 1.67 14.27
C GLN A 25 -7.53 1.26 14.92
N ASN A 26 -8.46 0.67 14.15
CA ASN A 26 -9.67 0.08 14.68
C ASN A 26 -9.34 -1.07 15.66
N LEU A 27 -8.44 -1.99 15.28
CA LEU A 27 -7.99 -3.07 16.17
C LEU A 27 -7.44 -2.54 17.50
N SER A 28 -6.64 -1.47 17.49
CA SER A 28 -6.07 -0.89 18.71
C SER A 28 -7.12 -0.41 19.72
N GLN A 29 -8.35 -0.14 19.27
CA GLN A 29 -9.49 0.25 20.11
C GLN A 29 -10.33 -0.94 20.57
N LEU A 30 -10.20 -2.10 19.91
CA LEU A 30 -11.00 -3.30 20.15
C LEU A 30 -10.28 -4.37 20.98
N VAL A 31 -8.96 -4.26 21.12
CA VAL A 31 -8.14 -5.23 21.87
C VAL A 31 -8.12 -4.93 23.36
N ILE A 32 -7.94 -5.99 24.15
CA ILE A 32 -7.90 -5.94 25.61
C ILE A 32 -6.55 -6.48 26.08
N VAL A 33 -5.96 -5.88 27.10
CA VAL A 33 -4.71 -6.40 27.70
C VAL A 33 -5.07 -7.34 28.85
N LYS A 34 -4.54 -8.57 28.81
CA LYS A 34 -4.61 -9.55 29.90
C LYS A 34 -3.21 -9.90 30.38
N ASN A 35 -3.05 -10.04 31.70
CA ASN A 35 -1.78 -10.38 32.32
C ASN A 35 -1.93 -11.68 33.11
N TYR A 36 -0.87 -12.49 33.09
CA TYR A 36 -0.81 -13.81 33.72
C TYR A 36 0.48 -13.95 34.51
N GLU A 37 0.42 -14.65 35.63
CA GLU A 37 1.60 -14.99 36.42
C GLU A 37 2.27 -16.26 35.88
N ALA A 38 3.54 -16.47 36.20
CA ALA A 38 4.27 -17.66 35.76
C ALA A 38 3.61 -18.96 36.29
N GLY A 39 3.41 -19.93 35.41
CA GLY A 39 2.72 -21.20 35.66
C GLY A 39 1.20 -21.13 35.49
N GLU A 40 0.63 -19.97 35.18
CA GLU A 40 -0.81 -19.81 34.96
C GLU A 40 -1.23 -20.30 33.57
N TYR A 41 -2.38 -20.97 33.49
CA TYR A 41 -2.98 -21.38 32.23
C TYR A 41 -3.63 -20.17 31.57
N VAL A 42 -3.16 -19.84 30.37
CA VAL A 42 -3.71 -18.75 29.56
C VAL A 42 -4.95 -19.20 28.83
N VAL A 43 -4.91 -20.41 28.26
CA VAL A 43 -6.06 -21.12 27.66
C VAL A 43 -5.93 -22.61 27.95
N ARG A 44 -7.07 -23.30 28.10
CA ARG A 44 -7.12 -24.76 28.27
C ARG A 44 -7.76 -25.43 27.07
N GLU A 45 -7.28 -26.61 26.72
CA GLU A 45 -7.89 -27.45 25.70
C GLU A 45 -9.36 -27.74 26.06
N GLY A 46 -10.24 -27.69 25.06
CA GLY A 46 -11.66 -27.95 25.24
C GLY A 46 -12.47 -26.74 25.73
N GLU A 47 -11.82 -25.63 26.14
CA GLU A 47 -12.51 -24.40 26.50
C GLU A 47 -12.91 -23.57 25.27
N PRO A 48 -14.06 -22.88 25.32
CA PRO A 48 -14.50 -22.03 24.23
C PRO A 48 -13.50 -20.91 23.98
N GLY A 49 -13.11 -20.72 22.73
CA GLY A 49 -12.12 -19.72 22.36
C GLY A 49 -12.65 -18.30 22.50
N GLU A 50 -12.06 -17.53 23.42
CA GLU A 50 -12.43 -16.13 23.66
C GLU A 50 -11.92 -15.18 22.56
N GLY A 51 -10.95 -15.61 21.76
CA GLY A 51 -10.37 -14.81 20.69
C GLY A 51 -8.91 -15.17 20.38
N LEU A 52 -8.22 -14.21 19.77
CA LEU A 52 -6.82 -14.34 19.37
C LEU A 52 -5.92 -13.57 20.34
N TYR A 53 -4.85 -14.22 20.80
CA TYR A 53 -3.91 -13.69 21.78
C TYR A 53 -2.59 -13.36 21.09
N PHE A 54 -2.03 -12.18 21.39
CA PHE A 54 -0.73 -11.72 20.90
C PHE A 54 0.20 -11.44 22.08
N ILE A 55 1.38 -12.05 22.12
CA ILE A 55 2.31 -11.90 23.23
C ILE A 55 3.04 -10.56 23.14
N SER A 56 2.79 -9.68 24.11
CA SER A 56 3.44 -8.37 24.20
C SER A 56 4.70 -8.36 25.06
N GLU A 57 4.73 -9.23 26.07
CA GLU A 57 5.84 -9.40 27.02
C GLU A 57 5.73 -10.79 27.68
N GLY A 58 6.88 -11.39 28.00
CA GLY A 58 6.97 -12.74 28.56
C GLY A 58 7.01 -13.84 27.51
N ASP A 59 7.02 -15.09 28.00
CA ASP A 59 7.13 -16.31 27.20
C ASP A 59 6.04 -17.30 27.64
N ALA A 60 5.54 -18.08 26.69
CA ALA A 60 4.52 -19.10 26.93
C ALA A 60 4.88 -20.42 26.24
N GLU A 61 4.31 -21.52 26.71
CA GLU A 61 4.49 -22.85 26.14
C GLU A 61 3.15 -23.47 25.75
N VAL A 62 3.11 -24.14 24.60
CA VAL A 62 1.94 -24.89 24.12
C VAL A 62 2.10 -26.36 24.50
N ILE A 63 1.16 -26.89 25.27
CA ILE A 63 1.15 -28.29 25.70
C ILE A 63 0.03 -29.03 24.95
N ARG A 64 0.36 -30.10 24.22
CA ARG A 64 -0.60 -30.98 23.55
C ARG A 64 -0.60 -32.37 24.20
N PRO A 65 -1.76 -32.94 24.56
CA PRO A 65 -1.81 -34.31 25.03
C PRO A 65 -1.61 -35.29 23.88
N GLY A 66 -0.59 -36.15 23.97
CA GLY A 66 -0.44 -37.33 23.09
C GLY A 66 0.87 -37.46 22.30
N ILE A 67 1.82 -36.53 22.42
CA ILE A 67 3.16 -36.70 21.83
C ILE A 67 4.04 -37.40 22.88
N ALA A 68 4.53 -38.60 22.54
CA ALA A 68 5.44 -39.38 23.37
C ALA A 68 6.75 -38.62 23.63
N ASP A 69 7.38 -38.92 24.77
CA ASP A 69 8.50 -38.20 25.43
C ASP A 69 9.83 -38.10 24.62
N ASP A 70 9.85 -38.53 23.35
CA ASP A 70 11.06 -38.68 22.51
C ASP A 70 11.24 -37.61 21.40
N GLU A 71 10.28 -36.69 21.19
CA GLU A 71 10.42 -35.54 20.26
C GLU A 71 10.25 -34.18 20.98
N LYS A 72 11.08 -33.93 22.00
CA LYS A 72 11.07 -32.66 22.79
C LYS A 72 11.67 -31.44 22.07
N ASP A 73 12.00 -31.53 20.79
CA ASP A 73 12.91 -30.59 20.11
C ASP A 73 12.29 -29.74 18.98
N LEU A 74 10.96 -29.61 18.90
CA LEU A 74 10.31 -28.76 17.88
C LEU A 74 9.28 -27.78 18.48
N ASP A 75 9.73 -26.54 18.72
CA ASP A 75 9.01 -25.26 18.57
C ASP A 75 7.59 -25.09 19.17
N PHE A 76 7.39 -25.42 20.46
CA PHE A 76 6.16 -25.03 21.19
C PHE A 76 6.34 -23.84 22.15
N HIS A 77 7.47 -23.15 22.07
CA HIS A 77 7.78 -21.99 22.90
C HIS A 77 7.44 -20.68 22.17
N LEU A 78 6.45 -19.96 22.68
CA LEU A 78 5.95 -18.71 22.13
C LEU A 78 6.60 -17.51 22.81
N LYS A 79 7.11 -16.58 22.00
CA LYS A 79 7.81 -15.38 22.45
C LYS A 79 7.05 -14.12 22.05
N LYS A 80 7.58 -12.97 22.45
CA LYS A 80 7.07 -11.65 22.04
C LYS A 80 6.83 -11.57 20.53
N TYR A 81 5.64 -11.06 20.16
CA TYR A 81 5.06 -10.96 18.82
C TYR A 81 4.48 -12.25 18.23
N ASP A 82 4.64 -13.39 18.89
CA ASP A 82 3.91 -14.60 18.52
C ASP A 82 2.44 -14.51 18.95
N TYR A 83 1.62 -15.39 18.37
CA TYR A 83 0.17 -15.39 18.57
C TYR A 83 -0.38 -16.80 18.68
N PHE A 84 -1.50 -16.93 19.39
CA PHE A 84 -2.21 -18.20 19.60
C PHE A 84 -3.69 -17.95 19.87
N GLY A 85 -4.49 -19.01 19.96
CA GLY A 85 -5.93 -18.93 20.23
C GLY A 85 -6.78 -19.42 19.07
N SER A 86 -8.10 -19.45 19.28
CA SER A 86 -9.03 -19.94 18.28
C SER A 86 -9.39 -18.79 17.33
N GLY A 87 -8.93 -18.89 16.08
CA GLY A 87 -9.29 -17.94 15.03
C GLY A 87 -10.76 -18.08 14.61
N LEU A 88 -11.10 -17.50 13.44
CA LEU A 88 -12.45 -17.49 12.87
C LEU A 88 -13.11 -18.87 12.68
N SER A 89 -12.32 -19.95 12.60
CA SER A 89 -12.81 -21.29 12.23
C SER A 89 -13.09 -22.22 13.42
N ASN A 90 -12.46 -22.02 14.58
CA ASN A 90 -12.50 -23.01 15.66
C ASN A 90 -13.20 -22.41 16.88
N ALA A 91 -14.24 -23.08 17.37
CA ALA A 91 -14.99 -22.64 18.54
C ALA A 91 -14.29 -22.94 19.87
N VAL A 92 -13.23 -23.76 19.85
CA VAL A 92 -12.61 -24.38 21.02
C VAL A 92 -11.08 -24.39 20.89
N HIS A 93 -10.36 -24.31 22.01
CA HIS A 93 -8.90 -24.48 22.05
C HIS A 93 -8.49 -25.96 21.88
N HIS A 94 -7.43 -26.21 21.11
CA HIS A 94 -6.91 -27.56 20.79
C HIS A 94 -5.63 -27.94 21.55
N ALA A 95 -5.17 -27.06 22.42
CA ALA A 95 -3.98 -27.24 23.22
C ALA A 95 -4.05 -26.34 24.45
N ASP A 96 -3.40 -26.74 25.53
CA ASP A 96 -3.16 -25.89 26.68
C ASP A 96 -2.05 -24.89 26.32
N VAL A 97 -2.17 -23.66 26.82
CA VAL A 97 -1.08 -22.67 26.78
C VAL A 97 -0.81 -22.19 28.18
N VAL A 98 0.44 -22.30 28.62
CA VAL A 98 0.87 -21.97 29.98
C VAL A 98 1.92 -20.86 29.93
N ALA A 99 1.79 -19.86 30.79
CA ALA A 99 2.78 -18.81 30.94
C ALA A 99 4.06 -19.37 31.60
N LEU A 100 5.22 -19.27 30.93
CA LEU A 100 6.50 -19.69 31.51
C LEU A 100 7.10 -18.61 32.41
N THR A 101 6.88 -17.36 32.02
CA THR A 101 7.25 -16.16 32.78
C THR A 101 6.01 -15.31 33.03
N LYS A 102 6.16 -14.18 33.73
CA LYS A 102 5.08 -13.20 33.81
C LYS A 102 4.72 -12.74 32.39
N LEU A 103 3.51 -13.03 31.96
CA LEU A 103 3.09 -12.92 30.57
C LEU A 103 2.03 -11.82 30.41
N SER A 104 2.22 -10.95 29.42
CA SER A 104 1.24 -9.94 29.04
C SER A 104 0.79 -10.17 27.61
N CYS A 105 -0.51 -10.34 27.42
CA CYS A 105 -1.14 -10.60 26.12
C CYS A 105 -2.05 -9.45 25.72
N VAL A 106 -1.98 -9.06 24.45
CA VAL A 106 -3.00 -8.25 23.78
C VAL A 106 -3.98 -9.22 23.12
N VAL A 107 -5.25 -9.16 23.52
CA VAL A 107 -6.29 -10.11 23.12
C VAL A 107 -7.27 -9.41 22.19
N LEU A 108 -7.50 -9.98 21.02
CA LEU A 108 -8.57 -9.59 20.11
C LEU A 108 -9.78 -10.50 20.36
N PRO A 109 -10.87 -9.98 20.95
CA PRO A 109 -12.08 -10.77 21.20
C PRO A 109 -12.63 -11.40 19.92
N ARG A 110 -13.20 -12.60 20.04
CA ARG A 110 -13.75 -13.37 18.90
C ARG A 110 -14.80 -12.59 18.10
N GLU A 111 -15.63 -11.78 18.76
CA GLU A 111 -16.63 -10.91 18.14
C GLU A 111 -16.03 -9.88 17.16
N HIS A 112 -14.76 -9.54 17.33
CA HIS A 112 -14.02 -8.61 16.48
C HIS A 112 -13.04 -9.32 15.52
N SER A 113 -12.99 -10.65 15.53
CA SER A 113 -12.09 -11.45 14.67
C SER A 113 -12.34 -11.26 13.17
N ALA A 114 -13.53 -10.80 12.77
CA ALA A 114 -13.85 -10.43 11.39
C ALA A 114 -12.91 -9.35 10.83
N VAL A 115 -12.32 -8.50 11.67
CA VAL A 115 -11.34 -7.49 11.26
C VAL A 115 -10.04 -8.12 10.73
N LEU A 116 -9.74 -9.37 11.13
CA LEU A 116 -8.61 -10.14 10.60
C LEU A 116 -8.91 -10.73 9.21
N GLN A 117 -10.20 -10.83 8.82
CA GLN A 117 -10.59 -11.10 7.44
C GLN A 117 -10.43 -9.83 6.60
N ALA A 118 -9.18 -9.40 6.40
CA ALA A 118 -8.87 -8.84 5.10
C ALA A 118 -9.16 -9.96 4.10
N THR A 119 -10.33 -9.92 3.48
CA THR A 119 -10.78 -10.87 2.47
C THR A 119 -9.59 -11.23 1.58
N PRO A 120 -9.20 -12.51 1.51
CA PRO A 120 -8.36 -12.97 0.43
C PRO A 120 -9.15 -12.64 -0.84
N ILE A 121 -8.54 -11.88 -1.74
CA ILE A 121 -9.02 -11.68 -3.11
C ILE A 121 -8.99 -13.07 -3.74
N GLY A 122 -10.10 -13.79 -3.65
CA GLY A 122 -10.14 -15.24 -3.87
C GLY A 122 -11.57 -15.79 -3.97
N SER A 123 -12.48 -14.99 -4.50
CA SER A 123 -13.68 -15.49 -5.17
C SER A 123 -13.92 -14.56 -6.34
N ALA A 124 -13.52 -15.03 -7.52
CA ALA A 124 -13.66 -14.33 -8.77
C ALA A 124 -15.11 -13.86 -8.98
N GLU A 125 -15.23 -12.71 -9.64
CA GLU A 125 -16.42 -12.19 -10.34
C GLU A 125 -17.40 -11.25 -9.59
N LYS A 126 -17.17 -10.83 -8.33
CA LYS A 126 -18.14 -9.90 -7.68
C LYS A 126 -17.65 -8.67 -6.91
N SER A 127 -16.35 -8.33 -6.94
CA SER A 127 -15.81 -7.18 -6.18
C SER A 127 -15.03 -6.15 -7.00
N MET A 128 -15.37 -5.98 -8.29
CA MET A 128 -14.72 -4.97 -9.14
C MET A 128 -15.35 -3.57 -9.07
N GLU A 129 -16.29 -3.33 -8.14
CA GLU A 129 -17.08 -2.08 -8.09
C GLU A 129 -16.66 -1.04 -7.02
N THR A 130 -15.67 -1.30 -6.15
CA THR A 130 -15.35 -0.38 -5.04
C THR A 130 -13.92 0.17 -4.96
N CYS A 131 -12.95 -0.33 -5.73
CA CYS A 131 -11.60 0.24 -5.76
C CYS A 131 -11.46 1.25 -6.90
N SER A 132 -10.83 2.39 -6.62
CA SER A 132 -10.53 3.40 -7.63
C SER A 132 -9.60 2.84 -8.72
N LEU A 133 -9.67 3.40 -9.93
CA LEU A 133 -8.78 2.99 -11.04
C LEU A 133 -7.29 3.16 -10.68
N VAL A 134 -6.98 4.13 -9.81
CA VAL A 134 -5.63 4.36 -9.28
C VAL A 134 -5.16 3.17 -8.43
N GLU A 135 -5.99 2.71 -7.49
CA GLU A 135 -5.66 1.59 -6.61
C GLU A 135 -5.40 0.31 -7.42
N HIS A 136 -6.16 0.12 -8.50
CA HIS A 136 -5.94 -1.01 -9.40
C HIS A 136 -4.58 -0.91 -10.12
N ILE A 137 -4.17 0.27 -10.58
CA ILE A 137 -2.83 0.47 -11.17
C ILE A 137 -1.72 0.22 -10.14
N LEU A 138 -1.92 0.60 -8.88
CA LEU A 138 -0.92 0.44 -7.82
C LEU A 138 -0.93 -0.94 -7.18
N HIS A 139 -1.90 -1.79 -7.53
CA HIS A 139 -1.98 -3.14 -7.02
C HIS A 139 -0.78 -3.97 -7.48
N LEU A 140 -0.24 -4.75 -6.54
CA LEU A 140 0.90 -5.62 -6.76
C LEU A 140 0.64 -6.98 -6.12
N GLU A 141 0.79 -8.02 -6.93
CA GLU A 141 0.75 -9.41 -6.51
C GLU A 141 2.09 -9.77 -5.83
N PRO A 142 2.09 -10.26 -4.58
CA PRO A 142 3.30 -10.75 -3.95
C PRO A 142 3.67 -12.11 -4.52
N ILE A 143 4.91 -12.25 -5.00
CA ILE A 143 5.43 -13.53 -5.51
C ILE A 143 6.26 -14.22 -4.43
N GLU A 144 7.19 -13.47 -3.83
CA GLU A 144 8.05 -13.93 -2.73
C GLU A 144 8.34 -12.76 -1.78
N VAL A 145 9.11 -13.02 -0.71
CA VAL A 145 9.62 -11.95 0.16
C VAL A 145 10.41 -10.97 -0.69
N ASP A 146 10.04 -9.69 -0.59
CA ASP A 146 10.67 -8.58 -1.31
C ASP A 146 10.58 -8.67 -2.85
N ILE A 147 9.72 -9.54 -3.39
CA ILE A 147 9.48 -9.67 -4.84
C ILE A 147 7.99 -9.56 -5.13
N PHE A 148 7.65 -8.58 -5.98
CA PHE A 148 6.26 -8.27 -6.34
C PHE A 148 6.08 -8.24 -7.86
N GLN A 149 4.87 -8.50 -8.33
CA GLN A 149 4.49 -8.43 -9.72
C GLN A 149 3.39 -7.38 -9.91
N GLY A 150 3.63 -6.46 -10.85
CA GLY A 150 2.64 -5.49 -11.29
C GLY A 150 2.24 -5.72 -12.73
N ILE A 151 1.04 -5.27 -13.09
CA ILE A 151 0.54 -5.27 -14.46
C ILE A 151 0.21 -3.85 -14.91
N THR A 152 0.18 -3.63 -16.22
CA THR A 152 -0.40 -2.42 -16.79
C THR A 152 -1.85 -2.73 -17.14
N PRO A 153 -2.85 -2.10 -16.50
CA PRO A 153 -4.24 -2.38 -16.81
C PRO A 153 -4.58 -2.09 -18.28
N SER A 154 -5.51 -2.87 -18.85
CA SER A 154 -5.86 -2.76 -20.27
C SER A 154 -6.43 -1.39 -20.67
N TYR A 155 -7.12 -0.73 -19.73
CA TYR A 155 -7.67 0.62 -19.87
C TYR A 155 -6.62 1.73 -19.65
N ALA A 156 -5.41 1.39 -19.22
CA ALA A 156 -4.37 2.38 -19.02
C ALA A 156 -3.99 3.03 -20.36
N PRO A 157 -3.73 4.34 -20.39
CA PRO A 157 -3.28 5.04 -21.59
C PRO A 157 -2.02 4.41 -22.19
N LYS A 158 -2.09 4.04 -23.49
CA LYS A 158 -1.00 3.37 -24.20
C LYS A 158 -0.27 4.36 -25.11
N TYR A 159 0.87 4.87 -24.66
CA TYR A 159 1.72 5.78 -25.44
C TYR A 159 2.96 5.08 -26.01
N GLY A 160 2.83 3.80 -26.40
CA GLY A 160 3.91 3.01 -26.97
C GLY A 160 4.81 2.30 -25.95
N SER A 161 4.80 2.72 -24.68
CA SER A 161 5.50 2.05 -23.57
C SER A 161 4.71 2.18 -22.26
N VAL A 162 5.16 1.46 -21.22
CA VAL A 162 4.65 1.63 -19.85
C VAL A 162 4.85 3.08 -19.40
N PHE A 163 3.80 3.68 -18.85
CA PHE A 163 3.84 5.05 -18.35
C PHE A 163 4.84 5.19 -17.18
N GLY A 164 5.68 6.23 -17.22
CA GLY A 164 6.72 6.44 -16.21
C GLY A 164 6.16 6.56 -14.78
N GLY A 165 5.04 7.27 -14.61
CA GLY A 165 4.36 7.37 -13.32
C GLY A 165 3.95 6.01 -12.77
N GLN A 166 3.48 5.08 -13.60
CA GLN A 166 3.12 3.72 -13.16
C GLN A 166 4.33 2.99 -12.57
N LEU A 167 5.49 3.04 -13.24
CA LEU A 167 6.72 2.41 -12.75
C LEU A 167 7.12 2.98 -11.38
N VAL A 168 7.05 4.31 -11.22
CA VAL A 168 7.37 4.97 -9.94
C VAL A 168 6.37 4.60 -8.85
N GLY A 169 5.07 4.64 -9.16
CA GLY A 169 4.00 4.31 -8.21
C GLY A 169 4.05 2.87 -7.74
N GLN A 170 4.16 1.92 -8.67
CA GLN A 170 4.29 0.49 -8.35
C GLN A 170 5.60 0.19 -7.62
N ALA A 171 6.74 0.74 -8.05
CA ALA A 171 8.00 0.52 -7.34
C ALA A 171 7.98 1.08 -5.90
N LEU A 172 7.36 2.24 -5.69
CA LEU A 172 7.21 2.81 -4.34
C LEU A 172 6.24 1.97 -3.49
N ALA A 173 5.16 1.46 -4.07
CA ALA A 173 4.25 0.53 -3.39
C ALA A 173 4.98 -0.76 -2.98
N ALA A 174 5.81 -1.34 -3.86
CA ALA A 174 6.65 -2.50 -3.56
C ALA A 174 7.63 -2.22 -2.41
N ALA A 175 8.35 -1.09 -2.47
CA ALA A 175 9.27 -0.68 -1.41
C ALA A 175 8.56 -0.56 -0.05
N SER A 176 7.40 0.08 -0.02
CA SER A 176 6.65 0.36 1.20
C SER A 176 6.11 -0.91 1.87
N LYS A 177 5.72 -1.92 1.09
CA LYS A 177 5.33 -3.25 1.61
C LYS A 177 6.46 -3.97 2.35
N SER A 178 7.73 -3.58 2.16
CA SER A 178 8.90 -4.16 2.83
C SER A 178 9.42 -3.35 4.03
N VAL A 179 8.74 -2.25 4.39
CA VAL A 179 9.16 -1.30 5.43
C VAL A 179 8.18 -1.36 6.60
N ASP A 180 8.70 -1.08 7.81
CA ASP A 180 7.88 -0.86 9.00
C ASP A 180 6.79 0.18 8.72
N ARG A 181 5.55 -0.16 9.05
CA ARG A 181 4.34 0.63 8.77
C ARG A 181 4.35 2.01 9.41
N LEU A 182 5.12 2.20 10.48
CA LEU A 182 5.27 3.50 11.14
C LEU A 182 6.19 4.45 10.35
N LYS A 183 6.91 3.95 9.34
CA LYS A 183 7.80 4.74 8.50
C LYS A 183 7.15 5.03 7.17
N VAL A 184 7.05 6.31 6.82
CA VAL A 184 6.42 6.79 5.59
C VAL A 184 7.47 7.29 4.61
N ALA A 185 7.20 7.13 3.31
CA ALA A 185 8.10 7.62 2.28
C ALA A 185 8.21 9.15 2.33
N HIS A 186 9.45 9.67 2.36
CA HIS A 186 9.72 11.11 2.39
C HIS A 186 10.61 11.58 1.23
N SER A 187 11.35 10.68 0.59
CA SER A 187 12.09 10.99 -0.64
C SER A 187 12.25 9.75 -1.51
N LEU A 188 12.42 9.99 -2.81
CA LEU A 188 12.78 8.97 -3.78
C LEU A 188 13.64 9.57 -4.89
N HIS A 189 14.45 8.71 -5.49
CA HIS A 189 15.22 8.98 -6.71
C HIS A 189 15.01 7.81 -7.65
N SER A 190 14.92 8.07 -8.95
CA SER A 190 14.68 7.00 -9.92
C SER A 190 15.35 7.26 -11.26
N TYR A 191 15.67 6.16 -11.94
CA TYR A 191 16.22 6.15 -13.29
C TYR A 191 15.39 5.25 -14.19
N PHE A 192 14.98 5.78 -15.35
CA PHE A 192 14.35 5.02 -16.43
C PHE A 192 15.44 4.54 -17.38
N LEU A 193 15.66 3.23 -17.43
CA LEU A 193 16.77 2.63 -18.16
C LEU A 193 16.34 2.15 -19.54
N LEU A 194 15.18 1.52 -19.63
CA LEU A 194 14.62 0.97 -20.87
C LEU A 194 13.10 1.23 -20.92
N ALA A 195 12.55 1.29 -22.14
CA ALA A 195 11.10 1.36 -22.33
C ALA A 195 10.44 0.05 -21.89
N GLY A 196 9.47 0.14 -20.98
CA GLY A 196 8.67 -1.01 -20.55
C GLY A 196 7.63 -1.42 -21.60
N ASP A 197 7.37 -2.72 -21.69
CA ASP A 197 6.35 -3.33 -22.53
C ASP A 197 5.04 -3.45 -21.73
N PHE A 198 4.01 -2.71 -22.12
CA PHE A 198 2.73 -2.66 -21.39
C PHE A 198 1.91 -3.96 -21.51
N ASN A 199 2.28 -4.88 -22.40
CA ASN A 199 1.61 -6.18 -22.53
C ASN A 199 2.22 -7.25 -21.61
N LEU A 200 3.32 -6.93 -20.92
CA LEU A 200 4.01 -7.87 -20.05
C LEU A 200 3.93 -7.44 -18.59
N PRO A 201 3.87 -8.41 -17.65
CA PRO A 201 4.00 -8.10 -16.23
C PRO A 201 5.36 -7.46 -15.95
N ILE A 202 5.45 -6.70 -14.88
CA ILE A 202 6.66 -6.03 -14.39
C ILE A 202 6.99 -6.63 -13.03
N GLN A 203 8.18 -7.22 -12.90
CA GLN A 203 8.64 -7.77 -11.63
C GLN A 203 9.43 -6.71 -10.87
N TYR A 204 9.01 -6.36 -9.66
CA TYR A 204 9.67 -5.42 -8.77
C TYR A 204 10.44 -6.19 -7.71
N LYS A 205 11.77 -6.14 -7.76
CA LYS A 205 12.66 -6.73 -6.76
C LYS A 205 13.14 -5.66 -5.80
N VAL A 206 12.78 -5.81 -4.53
CA VAL A 206 13.15 -4.89 -3.46
C VAL A 206 14.42 -5.38 -2.77
N LYS A 207 15.37 -4.48 -2.57
CA LYS A 207 16.57 -4.69 -1.76
C LYS A 207 16.53 -3.76 -0.56
N ARG A 208 16.55 -4.35 0.64
CA ARG A 208 16.67 -3.62 1.91
C ARG A 208 18.10 -3.12 2.08
N LEU A 209 18.31 -1.81 1.93
CA LEU A 209 19.64 -1.22 2.05
C LEU A 209 20.00 -0.86 3.49
N ARG A 210 18.99 -0.43 4.27
CA ARG A 210 19.16 -0.05 5.68
C ARG A 210 17.83 -0.13 6.41
N ASP A 211 17.87 -0.66 7.64
CA ASP A 211 16.78 -0.59 8.61
C ASP A 211 17.31 -0.01 9.94
N GLY A 212 17.10 1.28 10.13
CA GLY A 212 17.39 1.97 11.38
C GLY A 212 16.14 2.14 12.25
N ARG A 213 16.32 2.73 13.44
CA ARG A 213 15.21 3.08 14.34
C ARG A 213 14.23 4.06 13.67
N THR A 214 14.75 5.17 13.14
CA THR A 214 13.95 6.24 12.54
C THR A 214 13.82 6.11 11.03
N PHE A 215 14.89 5.70 10.34
CA PHE A 215 14.94 5.67 8.87
C PHE A 215 14.99 4.24 8.33
N ALA A 216 14.44 4.04 7.13
CA ALA A 216 14.66 2.85 6.32
C ALA A 216 14.94 3.23 4.86
N THR A 217 15.79 2.47 4.18
CA THR A 217 16.15 2.73 2.77
C THR A 217 15.93 1.46 1.96
N ARG A 218 15.27 1.62 0.81
CA ARG A 218 14.99 0.54 -0.14
C ARG A 218 15.50 0.91 -1.53
N LYS A 219 16.10 -0.06 -2.22
CA LYS A 219 16.30 -0.02 -3.67
C LYS A 219 15.27 -0.94 -4.30
N VAL A 220 14.65 -0.54 -5.40
CA VAL A 220 13.71 -1.36 -6.17
C VAL A 220 14.16 -1.38 -7.62
N ASP A 221 14.38 -2.57 -8.16
CA ASP A 221 14.62 -2.76 -9.58
C ASP A 221 13.36 -3.36 -10.22
N ALA A 222 12.82 -2.69 -11.23
CA ALA A 222 11.72 -3.18 -12.06
C ALA A 222 12.29 -3.92 -13.27
N ILE A 223 11.83 -5.14 -13.50
CA ILE A 223 12.43 -6.09 -14.43
C ILE A 223 11.38 -6.58 -15.42
N GLN A 224 11.74 -6.58 -16.69
CA GLN A 224 11.00 -7.22 -17.79
C GLN A 224 11.98 -7.91 -18.73
N LYS A 225 11.63 -9.09 -19.24
CA LYS A 225 12.50 -9.87 -20.15
C LYS A 225 13.92 -10.03 -19.59
N GLU A 226 14.01 -10.27 -18.27
CA GLU A 226 15.26 -10.41 -17.49
C GLU A 226 16.17 -9.17 -17.48
N LYS A 227 15.69 -8.02 -17.96
CA LYS A 227 16.42 -6.75 -17.97
C LYS A 227 15.81 -5.77 -16.99
N VAL A 228 16.65 -5.03 -16.27
CA VAL A 228 16.20 -3.92 -15.44
C VAL A 228 15.77 -2.77 -16.35
N ILE A 229 14.48 -2.43 -16.30
CA ILE A 229 13.91 -1.34 -17.10
C ILE A 229 13.84 -0.03 -16.32
N PHE A 230 13.82 -0.12 -14.98
CA PHE A 230 13.71 1.03 -14.09
C PHE A 230 14.30 0.70 -12.72
N THR A 231 14.95 1.68 -12.09
CA THR A 231 15.49 1.57 -10.74
C THR A 231 15.01 2.74 -9.89
N LEU A 232 14.59 2.46 -8.66
CA LEU A 232 14.20 3.45 -7.65
C LEU A 232 14.98 3.24 -6.36
N LEU A 233 15.44 4.32 -5.74
CA LEU A 233 15.88 4.37 -4.35
C LEU A 233 14.88 5.22 -3.58
N ALA A 234 14.29 4.68 -2.50
CA ALA A 234 13.38 5.40 -1.63
C ALA A 234 13.86 5.39 -0.18
N SER A 235 13.64 6.52 0.49
CA SER A 235 13.89 6.69 1.91
C SER A 235 12.58 6.89 2.67
N PHE A 236 12.50 6.25 3.82
CA PHE A 236 11.34 6.19 4.69
C PHE A 236 11.73 6.67 6.08
N GLN A 237 10.84 7.40 6.75
CA GLN A 237 11.08 7.98 8.06
C GLN A 237 9.84 7.83 8.94
N LYS A 238 10.03 7.55 10.23
CA LYS A 238 8.96 7.66 11.23
C LYS A 238 8.46 9.11 11.30
N GLU A 239 7.16 9.31 11.44
CA GLU A 239 6.62 10.66 11.59
C GLU A 239 7.09 11.27 12.92
N GLU A 240 7.63 12.49 12.85
CA GLU A 240 8.24 13.19 13.99
C GLU A 240 7.83 14.67 13.94
N LEU A 241 7.62 15.27 15.12
CA LEU A 241 7.38 16.71 15.22
C LEU A 241 8.68 17.48 14.95
N GLY A 242 8.57 18.55 14.18
CA GLY A 242 9.71 19.39 13.84
C GLY A 242 9.27 20.79 13.42
N PHE A 243 10.24 21.60 13.03
CA PHE A 243 9.98 22.96 12.53
C PHE A 243 9.16 22.92 11.23
N LYS A 244 8.20 23.82 11.11
CA LYS A 244 7.37 23.98 9.92
C LYS A 244 7.62 25.35 9.32
N HIS A 245 8.17 25.39 8.12
CA HIS A 245 8.32 26.59 7.32
C HIS A 245 8.29 26.22 5.84
N GLN A 246 7.75 27.11 5.03
CA GLN A 246 7.79 27.04 3.57
C GLN A 246 7.96 28.47 3.08
N GLU A 247 9.06 28.76 2.38
CA GLU A 247 9.35 30.10 1.86
C GLU A 247 8.42 30.46 0.69
N VAL A 248 8.18 29.48 -0.19
CA VAL A 248 7.43 29.70 -1.43
C VAL A 248 5.93 29.65 -1.16
N SER A 249 5.27 30.81 -1.24
CA SER A 249 3.80 30.88 -1.26
C SER A 249 3.24 30.24 -2.53
N MET A 250 2.07 29.61 -2.43
CA MET A 250 1.35 29.08 -3.59
C MET A 250 1.13 30.21 -4.62
N PRO A 251 1.49 30.01 -5.91
CA PRO A 251 1.32 31.03 -6.92
C PRO A 251 -0.17 31.28 -7.19
N SER A 252 -0.53 32.53 -7.50
CA SER A 252 -1.88 32.87 -7.93
C SER A 252 -2.19 32.20 -9.28
N VAL A 253 -3.16 31.29 -9.28
CA VAL A 253 -3.64 30.56 -10.47
C VAL A 253 -5.17 30.48 -10.41
N PRO A 254 -5.87 30.33 -11.56
CA PRO A 254 -7.30 30.09 -11.57
C PRO A 254 -7.66 28.86 -10.73
N THR A 255 -8.84 28.88 -10.14
CA THR A 255 -9.37 27.76 -9.36
C THR A 255 -9.68 26.58 -10.29
N PRO A 256 -9.65 25.32 -9.80
CA PRO A 256 -9.92 24.17 -10.64
C PRO A 256 -11.31 24.24 -11.30
N ASP A 257 -12.32 24.79 -10.63
CA ASP A 257 -13.70 24.87 -11.14
C ASP A 257 -13.86 25.86 -12.31
N GLU A 258 -12.97 26.85 -12.43
CA GLU A 258 -12.91 27.79 -13.55
C GLU A 258 -12.23 27.22 -14.80
N LEU A 259 -11.59 26.05 -14.67
CA LEU A 259 -10.80 25.43 -15.74
C LEU A 259 -11.55 24.28 -16.38
N LEU A 260 -11.36 24.15 -17.69
CA LEU A 260 -11.90 23.04 -18.47
C LEU A 260 -11.20 21.72 -18.13
N SER A 261 -12.01 20.66 -18.05
CA SER A 261 -11.56 19.28 -18.03
C SER A 261 -10.90 18.86 -19.36
N MET A 262 -10.21 17.73 -19.35
CA MET A 262 -9.61 17.17 -20.57
C MET A 262 -10.66 16.76 -21.60
N GLU A 263 -11.83 16.31 -21.12
CA GLU A 263 -13.01 15.98 -21.90
C GLU A 263 -13.56 17.22 -22.62
N GLU A 264 -13.83 18.30 -21.89
CA GLU A 264 -14.32 19.56 -22.47
C GLU A 264 -13.31 20.19 -23.44
N LEU A 265 -12.02 20.15 -23.10
CA LEU A 265 -10.95 20.60 -24.01
C LEU A 265 -10.90 19.78 -25.30
N ARG A 266 -11.18 18.47 -25.23
CA ARG A 266 -11.24 17.60 -26.40
C ARG A 266 -12.44 17.97 -27.27
N GLU A 267 -13.62 18.15 -26.70
CA GLU A 267 -14.83 18.55 -27.42
C GLU A 267 -14.68 19.91 -28.10
N GLN A 268 -14.10 20.89 -27.41
CA GLN A 268 -13.79 22.20 -27.98
C GLN A 268 -12.84 22.07 -29.18
N ARG A 269 -11.81 21.22 -29.09
CA ARG A 269 -10.88 20.98 -30.21
C ARG A 269 -11.52 20.24 -31.39
N LEU A 270 -12.51 19.39 -31.16
CA LEU A 270 -13.23 18.72 -32.24
C LEU A 270 -14.05 19.70 -33.09
N THR A 271 -14.59 20.72 -32.44
CA THR A 271 -15.51 21.69 -33.05
C THR A 271 -14.84 22.98 -33.52
N ASP A 272 -13.60 23.27 -33.09
CA ASP A 272 -12.90 24.50 -33.45
C ASP A 272 -12.57 24.57 -34.95
N PRO A 273 -13.17 25.53 -35.71
CA PRO A 273 -12.96 25.66 -37.15
C PRO A 273 -11.53 26.09 -37.50
N ARG A 274 -10.77 26.64 -36.55
CA ARG A 274 -9.37 27.09 -36.75
C ARG A 274 -8.39 25.92 -36.82
N LEU A 275 -8.80 24.72 -36.40
CA LEU A 275 -7.95 23.53 -36.43
C LEU A 275 -8.08 22.79 -37.77
N PRO A 276 -6.97 22.29 -38.35
CA PRO A 276 -7.02 21.51 -39.58
C PRO A 276 -7.95 20.29 -39.45
N MET A 277 -8.67 19.96 -40.52
CA MET A 277 -9.58 18.81 -40.53
C MET A 277 -8.87 17.49 -40.20
N THR A 278 -7.63 17.32 -40.67
CA THR A 278 -6.77 16.16 -40.36
C THR A 278 -6.49 16.04 -38.87
N PHE A 279 -6.29 17.16 -38.18
CA PHE A 279 -6.06 17.20 -36.73
C PHE A 279 -7.33 16.86 -35.96
N ARG A 280 -8.47 17.44 -36.35
CA ARG A 280 -9.79 17.14 -35.75
C ARG A 280 -10.18 15.67 -35.93
N ASN A 281 -9.99 15.11 -37.12
CA ASN A 281 -10.23 13.71 -37.40
C ASN A 281 -9.34 12.78 -36.56
N LYS A 282 -8.06 13.15 -36.37
CA LYS A 282 -7.13 12.39 -35.51
C LYS A 282 -7.59 12.37 -34.04
N ILE A 283 -8.10 13.48 -33.53
CA ILE A 283 -8.66 13.54 -32.16
C ILE A 283 -9.95 12.72 -32.09
N ALA A 284 -10.82 12.80 -33.09
CA ALA A 284 -12.08 12.06 -33.14
C ALA A 284 -11.85 10.54 -33.16
N SER A 285 -10.85 10.08 -33.92
CA SER A 285 -10.48 8.66 -34.04
C SER A 285 -9.69 8.12 -32.85
N ALA A 286 -9.14 8.99 -31.99
CA ALA A 286 -8.36 8.56 -30.84
C ALA A 286 -9.29 8.06 -29.73
N GLU A 287 -9.12 6.83 -29.28
CA GLU A 287 -9.87 6.29 -28.15
C GLU A 287 -9.63 7.13 -26.89
N PHE A 288 -10.70 7.63 -26.26
CA PHE A 288 -10.60 8.35 -25.01
C PHE A 288 -10.56 7.34 -23.86
N ALA A 289 -9.37 6.88 -23.50
CA ALA A 289 -9.19 6.03 -22.34
C ALA A 289 -9.53 6.83 -21.06
N PRO A 290 -10.34 6.27 -20.14
CA PRO A 290 -10.66 6.94 -18.89
C PRO A 290 -9.39 7.09 -18.05
N TRP A 291 -8.85 8.30 -18.01
CA TRP A 291 -7.66 8.58 -17.21
C TRP A 291 -8.03 8.52 -15.71
N PRO A 292 -7.29 7.79 -14.87
CA PRO A 292 -7.59 7.62 -13.43
C PRO A 292 -7.38 8.90 -12.59
N ILE A 293 -6.85 9.94 -13.23
CA ILE A 293 -6.49 11.24 -12.70
C ILE A 293 -7.18 12.29 -13.57
N GLU A 294 -7.89 13.21 -12.94
CA GLU A 294 -8.35 14.41 -13.62
C GLU A 294 -7.22 15.43 -13.65
N ILE A 295 -7.01 16.07 -14.80
CA ILE A 295 -6.02 17.12 -15.00
C ILE A 295 -6.74 18.33 -15.60
N ARG A 296 -6.53 19.51 -15.03
CA ARG A 296 -7.04 20.79 -15.54
C ARG A 296 -5.88 21.77 -15.73
N PHE A 297 -5.59 22.13 -16.97
CA PHE A 297 -4.49 23.06 -17.29
C PHE A 297 -4.92 24.51 -17.05
N CYS A 298 -4.10 25.28 -16.34
CA CYS A 298 -4.36 26.72 -16.13
C CYS A 298 -4.25 27.50 -17.45
N GLU A 299 -3.42 27.03 -18.38
CA GLU A 299 -3.17 27.64 -19.68
C GLU A 299 -3.23 26.55 -20.79
N PRO A 300 -4.43 26.09 -21.20
CA PRO A 300 -4.56 25.04 -22.20
C PRO A 300 -4.16 25.57 -23.59
N ARG A 301 -3.16 24.94 -24.21
CA ARG A 301 -2.65 25.37 -25.53
C ARG A 301 -3.16 24.46 -26.65
N PRO A 302 -3.61 25.00 -27.79
CA PRO A 302 -3.83 24.21 -28.99
C PRO A 302 -2.47 23.76 -29.51
N ALA A 303 -2.22 22.45 -29.59
CA ALA A 303 -0.93 21.87 -29.97
C ALA A 303 -0.55 22.10 -31.45
N THR A 304 -1.23 22.99 -32.18
CA THR A 304 -1.12 23.12 -33.63
C THR A 304 -0.09 24.14 -34.10
N ASN A 305 0.32 25.10 -33.27
CA ASN A 305 1.39 26.05 -33.60
C ASN A 305 2.54 25.94 -32.61
N GLN A 306 3.76 25.73 -33.12
CA GLN A 306 5.01 25.80 -32.35
C GLN A 306 5.34 27.27 -32.00
N THR A 307 4.51 27.91 -31.19
CA THR A 307 4.83 29.23 -30.64
C THR A 307 5.73 29.07 -29.42
N LYS A 308 6.85 29.78 -29.38
CA LYS A 308 7.73 29.84 -28.21
C LYS A 308 6.92 30.30 -27.00
N THR A 309 7.07 29.59 -25.90
CA THR A 309 6.37 29.88 -24.65
C THR A 309 7.33 29.71 -23.47
N PRO A 310 7.05 30.32 -22.31
CA PRO A 310 7.86 30.11 -21.11
C PRO A 310 7.90 28.62 -20.73
N PRO A 311 9.03 28.12 -20.19
CA PRO A 311 9.18 26.73 -19.74
C PRO A 311 8.46 26.50 -18.40
N SER A 312 7.19 26.90 -18.32
CA SER A 312 6.33 26.70 -17.15
C SER A 312 5.00 26.12 -17.58
N LEU A 313 4.59 25.06 -16.88
CA LEU A 313 3.27 24.45 -17.04
C LEU A 313 2.60 24.37 -15.68
N ARG A 314 1.39 24.90 -15.58
CA ARG A 314 0.59 24.92 -14.35
C ARG A 314 -0.70 24.17 -14.60
N PHE A 315 -1.02 23.23 -13.72
CA PHE A 315 -2.23 22.43 -13.80
C PHE A 315 -2.67 21.98 -12.42
N TRP A 316 -3.98 21.82 -12.27
CA TRP A 316 -4.58 21.10 -11.17
C TRP A 316 -4.71 19.63 -11.52
N PHE A 317 -4.60 18.77 -10.51
CA PHE A 317 -4.88 17.35 -10.68
C PHE A 317 -5.58 16.79 -9.44
N ARG A 318 -6.45 15.80 -9.65
CA ARG A 318 -7.12 15.06 -8.57
C ARG A 318 -7.41 13.63 -8.99
N SER A 319 -7.54 12.70 -8.05
CA SER A 319 -7.94 11.32 -8.37
C SER A 319 -9.37 11.32 -8.89
N LYS A 320 -9.66 10.52 -9.92
CA LYS A 320 -11.05 10.22 -10.28
C LYS A 320 -11.56 9.13 -9.35
N GLY A 321 -12.57 9.45 -8.54
CA GLY A 321 -13.09 8.57 -7.49
C GLY A 321 -12.43 8.80 -6.12
N LYS A 322 -12.96 8.11 -5.12
CA LYS A 322 -12.48 8.17 -3.74
C LYS A 322 -11.30 7.20 -3.58
N LEU A 323 -10.17 7.71 -3.09
CA LEU A 323 -9.05 6.88 -2.64
C LEU A 323 -9.31 6.40 -1.21
N SER A 324 -8.80 5.22 -0.85
CA SER A 324 -8.73 4.77 0.54
C SER A 324 -7.93 5.77 1.40
N ASP A 325 -8.29 5.88 2.69
CA ASP A 325 -7.63 6.77 3.67
C ASP A 325 -6.21 6.31 4.09
N ASP A 326 -5.59 5.40 3.33
CA ASP A 326 -4.22 4.93 3.54
C ASP A 326 -3.21 6.00 3.08
N GLN A 327 -2.55 6.67 4.03
CA GLN A 327 -1.59 7.73 3.75
C GLN A 327 -0.46 7.28 2.80
N ALA A 328 -0.07 6.00 2.83
CA ALA A 328 0.94 5.48 1.93
C ALA A 328 0.44 5.49 0.48
N LEU A 329 -0.84 5.15 0.27
CA LEU A 329 -1.49 5.20 -1.04
C LEU A 329 -1.54 6.62 -1.61
N HIS A 330 -1.84 7.62 -0.79
CA HIS A 330 -1.79 9.03 -1.21
C HIS A 330 -0.38 9.44 -1.69
N ARG A 331 0.69 8.93 -1.05
CA ARG A 331 2.07 9.21 -1.46
C ARG A 331 2.44 8.51 -2.78
N TYR A 332 1.95 7.29 -3.01
CA TYR A 332 2.11 6.59 -4.29
C TYR A 332 1.37 7.33 -5.40
N TYR A 333 0.17 7.81 -5.10
CA TYR A 333 -0.62 8.60 -6.04
C TYR A 333 0.11 9.88 -6.47
N ILE A 334 0.73 10.60 -5.53
CA ILE A 334 1.53 11.78 -5.84
C ILE A 334 2.72 11.41 -6.75
N SER A 335 3.31 10.22 -6.59
CA SER A 335 4.42 9.79 -7.43
C SER A 335 4.01 9.42 -8.86
N LEU A 336 2.72 9.14 -9.11
CA LEU A 336 2.18 9.03 -10.48
C LEU A 336 2.25 10.36 -11.26
N LYS A 337 2.47 11.50 -10.58
CA LYS A 337 2.63 12.84 -11.18
C LYS A 337 3.92 12.99 -12.00
N VAL A 338 4.82 12.00 -12.02
CA VAL A 338 5.99 12.01 -12.90
C VAL A 338 5.51 11.89 -14.36
N LEU A 339 5.11 13.03 -14.92
CA LEU A 339 4.81 13.25 -16.32
C LEU A 339 6.14 13.28 -17.05
N SER A 340 6.44 12.19 -17.76
CA SER A 340 7.52 12.14 -18.74
C SER A 340 7.08 12.78 -20.06
#